data_AF-A0A505GWT3-F1
#
_entry.id   AF-A0A505GWT3-F1
#
_cell.length_a   1.000
_cell.length_b   1.000
_cell.length_c   1.000
_cell.angle_alpha   90.00
_cell.angle_beta   90.00
_cell.angle_gamma   90.00
#
_symmetry.space_group_name_H-M   'P 1'
#
loop_
_entity.id
_entity.type
_entity.pdbx_description
1 polymer ?
#
loop_
_entity_poly.entity_id
_entity_poly.type
_entity_poly.pdbx_seq_one_letter_code
_entity_poly.pdbx_strand_id
1 'polypeptide(L)'
;MNTILRKSILGIAGLTVAGGLAAGPLNHDTSTPTTRDAAAVTTTQAAKLDSAALIPHGVQGTQSRIDLGDEQTANVKAIIAATKKAGMDERAAVVSIATALQESKLENLGHLGDRNDHDSQG
;
A
#
# COMPACT_ATOMS: atom_id res chain seq x y z
N MET A 1 -11.06 39.23 -9.19
CA MET A 1 -11.12 38.77 -10.59
C MET A 1 -9.87 39.28 -11.30
N ASN A 2 -9.00 38.38 -11.72
CA ASN A 2 -8.15 38.49 -12.91
C ASN A 2 -7.53 37.11 -13.17
N THR A 3 -7.49 36.77 -14.45
CA THR A 3 -7.59 35.42 -14.99
C THR A 3 -6.36 35.14 -15.87
N ILE A 4 -5.84 33.90 -15.80
CA ILE A 4 -5.04 33.16 -16.81
C ILE A 4 -3.62 33.67 -17.14
N LEU A 5 -2.62 32.81 -16.93
CA LEU A 5 -1.43 32.57 -17.78
C LEU A 5 -0.55 31.49 -17.08
N ARG A 6 0.04 30.44 -17.64
CA ARG A 6 0.10 29.77 -18.95
C ARG A 6 0.85 28.44 -18.72
N LYS A 7 0.50 27.39 -19.48
CA LYS A 7 1.20 26.08 -19.53
C LYS A 7 2.69 26.26 -19.87
N SER A 8 3.58 25.62 -19.13
CA SER A 8 4.99 25.44 -19.54
C SER A 8 5.27 23.96 -19.82
N ILE A 9 5.53 23.66 -21.09
CA ILE A 9 5.98 22.37 -21.59
C ILE A 9 7.51 22.45 -21.64
N LEU A 10 8.19 21.61 -20.88
CA LEU A 10 9.64 21.54 -20.81
C LEU A 10 10.14 20.57 -21.90
N GLY A 11 10.69 21.11 -22.99
CA GLY A 11 11.30 20.35 -24.08
C GLY A 11 12.77 20.02 -23.77
N ILE A 12 13.12 18.73 -23.81
CA ILE A 12 14.50 18.24 -23.64
C ILE A 12 15.17 18.25 -25.02
N ALA A 13 16.23 19.05 -25.15
CA ALA A 13 17.09 19.10 -26.33
C ALA A 13 18.00 17.87 -26.37
N GLY A 14 18.01 17.15 -27.50
CA GLY A 14 18.89 16.02 -27.78
C GLY A 14 20.30 16.48 -28.15
N LEU A 15 21.31 15.83 -27.55
CA LEU A 15 22.73 15.97 -27.88
C LEU A 15 23.16 14.77 -28.73
N THR A 16 23.54 15.02 -29.98
CA THR A 16 24.07 14.02 -30.91
C THR A 16 25.60 13.97 -30.83
N VAL A 17 26.16 12.78 -30.64
CA VAL A 17 27.60 12.52 -30.92
C VAL A 17 27.70 11.26 -31.77
N ALA A 18 28.26 11.45 -32.97
CA ALA A 18 28.60 10.41 -33.92
C ALA A 18 30.04 9.95 -33.68
N GLY A 19 30.26 8.63 -33.64
CA GLY A 19 31.59 8.03 -33.60
C GLY A 19 31.51 6.60 -34.11
N GLY A 20 32.06 6.35 -35.31
CA GLY A 20 31.96 5.07 -36.00
C GLY A 20 33.23 4.22 -35.94
N LEU A 21 33.04 3.01 -36.48
CA LEU A 21 33.99 2.03 -37.05
C LEU A 21 34.62 0.91 -36.17
N ALA A 22 34.40 -0.30 -36.70
CA ALA A 22 35.35 -1.39 -36.94
C ALA A 22 35.37 -2.62 -35.99
N ALA A 23 34.65 -3.66 -36.46
CA ALA A 23 35.11 -5.04 -36.72
C ALA A 23 35.78 -5.90 -35.61
N GLY A 24 35.12 -7.04 -35.31
CA GLY A 24 35.75 -8.31 -34.90
C GLY A 24 35.51 -8.73 -33.44
N PRO A 25 35.09 -9.99 -33.16
CA PRO A 25 34.90 -10.45 -31.78
C PRO A 25 36.24 -10.87 -31.16
N LEU A 26 36.68 -10.13 -30.15
CA LEU A 26 37.68 -10.56 -29.19
C LEU A 26 36.95 -10.95 -27.90
N ASN A 27 36.83 -12.25 -27.67
CA ASN A 27 36.36 -12.78 -26.40
C ASN A 27 37.47 -12.54 -25.36
N HIS A 28 37.28 -11.60 -24.43
CA HIS A 28 37.95 -11.65 -23.14
C HIS A 28 37.14 -10.90 -22.06
N ASP A 29 37.07 -11.56 -20.91
CA ASP A 29 36.32 -11.23 -19.70
C ASP A 29 36.80 -9.96 -18.96
N THR A 30 35.96 -9.57 -18.00
CA THR A 30 36.22 -8.72 -16.81
C THR A 30 35.79 -7.25 -16.88
N SER A 31 34.74 -7.00 -16.09
CA SER A 31 34.43 -5.78 -15.32
C SER A 31 34.30 -4.46 -16.06
N THR A 32 33.10 -4.21 -16.58
CA THR A 32 32.62 -2.86 -16.91
C THR A 32 31.20 -2.67 -16.35
N PRO A 33 30.86 -1.46 -15.88
CA PRO A 33 29.58 -1.19 -15.22
C PRO A 33 28.47 -1.48 -16.23
N THR A 34 27.50 -2.29 -15.83
CA THR A 34 26.30 -2.50 -16.62
C THR A 34 25.59 -1.16 -16.74
N THR A 35 25.83 -0.42 -17.83
CA THR A 35 24.86 0.51 -18.36
C THR A 35 23.59 -0.30 -18.51
N ARG A 36 22.61 -0.07 -17.61
CA ARG A 36 21.25 -0.52 -17.86
C ARG A 36 20.87 0.18 -19.16
N ASP A 37 20.87 -0.57 -20.26
CA ASP A 37 20.09 -0.19 -21.41
C ASP A 37 18.72 0.18 -20.84
N ALA A 38 18.27 1.38 -21.16
CA ALA A 38 16.89 1.77 -20.94
C ALA A 38 16.08 0.82 -21.82
N ALA A 39 15.79 -0.37 -21.29
CA ALA A 39 14.91 -1.33 -21.89
C ALA A 39 13.65 -0.53 -22.16
N ALA A 40 13.35 -0.34 -23.44
CA ALA A 40 12.12 0.32 -23.86
C ALA A 40 11.00 -0.41 -23.13
N VAL A 41 10.46 0.24 -22.09
CA VAL A 41 9.32 -0.28 -21.35
C VAL A 41 8.18 -0.17 -22.33
N THR A 42 8.03 -1.21 -23.13
CA THR A 42 6.87 -1.39 -23.98
C THR A 42 5.73 -1.58 -22.98
N THR A 43 4.98 -0.53 -22.73
CA THR A 43 3.72 -0.62 -22.01
C THR A 43 2.75 -1.36 -22.92
N THR A 44 2.92 -2.67 -23.06
CA THR A 44 1.88 -3.52 -23.61
C THR A 44 0.68 -3.31 -22.70
N GLN A 45 -0.36 -2.67 -23.23
CA GLN A 45 -1.63 -2.57 -22.52
C GLN A 45 -2.06 -3.99 -22.19
N ALA A 46 -1.95 -4.37 -20.92
CA ALA A 46 -2.39 -5.67 -20.47
C ALA A 46 -3.87 -5.80 -20.86
N ALA A 47 -4.17 -6.81 -21.67
CA ALA A 47 -5.56 -7.13 -21.98
C ALA A 47 -6.31 -7.28 -20.65
N LYS A 48 -7.53 -6.73 -20.58
CA LYS A 48 -8.37 -6.85 -19.38
C LYS A 48 -8.50 -8.33 -19.05
N LEU A 49 -8.01 -8.74 -17.86
CA LEU A 49 -8.09 -10.12 -17.40
C LEU A 49 -9.56 -10.55 -17.32
N ASP A 50 -9.87 -11.73 -17.86
CA ASP A 50 -11.20 -12.30 -17.80
C ASP A 50 -11.52 -12.74 -16.36
N SER A 51 -12.51 -12.12 -15.75
CA SER A 51 -12.95 -12.44 -14.40
C SER A 51 -13.53 -13.85 -14.29
N ALA A 52 -14.08 -14.42 -15.37
CA ALA A 52 -14.54 -15.81 -15.37
C ALA A 52 -13.35 -16.80 -15.29
N ALA A 53 -12.22 -16.45 -15.90
CA ALA A 53 -10.98 -17.23 -15.77
C ALA A 53 -10.34 -17.08 -14.38
N LEU A 54 -10.43 -15.91 -13.74
CA LEU A 54 -9.86 -15.66 -12.41
C LEU A 54 -10.72 -16.20 -11.25
N ILE A 55 -12.04 -16.25 -11.43
CA ILE A 55 -12.99 -16.60 -10.38
C ILE A 55 -14.00 -17.64 -10.92
N PRO A 56 -13.55 -18.83 -11.34
CA PRO A 56 -14.37 -19.82 -12.06
C PRO A 56 -15.57 -20.34 -11.24
N HIS A 57 -15.52 -20.17 -9.91
CA HIS A 57 -16.59 -20.55 -8.99
C HIS A 57 -17.27 -19.35 -8.32
N GLY A 58 -16.99 -18.13 -8.78
CA GLY A 58 -17.46 -16.90 -8.17
C GLY A 58 -16.75 -16.57 -6.84
N VAL A 59 -16.97 -15.35 -6.34
CA VAL A 59 -16.41 -14.92 -5.06
C VAL A 59 -17.09 -15.68 -3.92
N GLN A 60 -16.28 -16.30 -3.06
CA GLN A 60 -16.78 -17.02 -1.90
C GLN A 60 -16.92 -16.02 -0.75
N GLY A 61 -18.12 -15.44 -0.63
CA GLY A 61 -18.48 -14.51 0.43
C GLY A 61 -18.71 -13.07 -0.03
N THR A 62 -19.16 -12.24 0.92
CA THR A 62 -19.44 -10.82 0.73
C THR A 62 -18.40 -9.98 1.45
N GLN A 63 -18.05 -8.85 0.85
CA GLN A 63 -17.25 -7.85 1.53
C GLN A 63 -18.06 -7.25 2.68
N SER A 64 -17.58 -7.44 3.91
CA SER A 64 -18.15 -6.80 5.10
C SER A 64 -17.62 -5.38 5.25
N ARG A 65 -18.47 -4.47 5.70
CA ARG A 65 -18.12 -3.10 6.08
C ARG A 65 -18.82 -2.78 7.39
N ILE A 66 -18.13 -2.02 8.24
CA ILE A 66 -18.73 -1.37 9.40
C ILE A 66 -18.61 0.14 9.24
N ASP A 67 -19.62 0.86 9.69
CA ASP A 67 -19.56 2.31 9.84
C ASP A 67 -19.00 2.61 11.24
N LEU A 68 -18.04 3.52 11.31
CA LEU A 68 -17.43 3.93 12.58
C LEU A 68 -18.10 5.20 13.09
N GLY A 69 -18.62 5.15 14.32
CA GLY A 69 -19.27 6.26 14.99
C GLY A 69 -18.36 6.98 15.99
N ASP A 70 -18.99 7.86 16.77
CA ASP A 70 -18.33 8.67 17.79
C ASP A 70 -17.72 7.80 18.91
N GLU A 71 -18.41 6.72 19.29
CA GLU A 71 -17.92 5.78 20.32
C GLU A 71 -16.65 5.05 19.86
N GLN A 72 -16.66 4.45 18.66
CA GLN A 72 -15.48 3.77 18.12
C GLN A 72 -14.30 4.74 17.97
N THR A 73 -14.57 5.98 17.57
CA THR A 73 -13.56 7.05 17.49
C THR A 73 -12.99 7.40 18.87
N ALA A 74 -13.84 7.45 19.91
CA ALA A 74 -13.39 7.67 21.28
C ALA A 74 -12.53 6.50 21.79
N ASN A 75 -12.92 5.27 21.51
CA ASN A 75 -12.18 4.08 21.90
C ASN A 75 -10.81 3.99 21.20
N VAL A 76 -10.72 4.35 19.92
CA VAL A 76 -9.43 4.49 19.20
C VAL A 76 -8.52 5.50 19.89
N LYS A 77 -9.04 6.66 20.28
CA LYS A 77 -8.25 7.67 21.02
C LYS A 77 -7.77 7.13 22.37
N ALA A 78 -8.60 6.36 23.07
CA ALA A 78 -8.23 5.73 24.33
C ALA A 78 -7.09 4.71 24.15
N ILE A 79 -7.14 3.88 23.10
CA ILE A 79 -6.07 2.92 22.76
C ILE A 79 -4.76 3.66 22.46
N ILE A 80 -4.80 4.73 21.67
CA ILE A 80 -3.62 5.56 21.37
C ILE A 80 -3.06 6.19 22.65
N ALA A 81 -3.91 6.69 23.54
CA ALA A 81 -3.46 7.26 24.81
C ALA A 81 -2.83 6.20 25.73
N ALA A 82 -3.40 5.00 25.78
CA ALA A 82 -2.88 3.88 26.58
C ALA A 82 -1.51 3.41 26.08
N THR A 83 -1.35 3.21 24.78
CA THR A 83 -0.07 2.80 24.17
C THR A 83 1.03 3.84 24.37
N LYS A 84 0.70 5.13 24.21
CA LYS A 84 1.62 6.23 24.55
C LYS A 84 2.01 6.25 26.02
N LYS A 85 1.04 6.06 26.93
CA LYS A 85 1.30 5.97 28.37
C LYS A 85 2.21 4.79 28.71
N ALA A 86 2.12 3.69 27.96
CA ALA A 86 2.97 2.52 28.09
C ALA A 86 4.36 2.68 27.42
N GLY A 87 4.66 3.83 26.79
CA GLY A 87 5.93 4.07 26.12
C GLY A 87 6.13 3.23 24.85
N MET A 88 5.04 2.75 24.25
CA MET A 88 5.08 1.96 23.02
C MET A 88 5.18 2.86 21.78
N ASP A 89 5.65 2.29 20.67
CA ASP A 89 5.74 2.99 19.40
C ASP A 89 4.36 3.15 18.72
N GLU A 90 4.32 3.93 17.64
CA GLU A 90 3.08 4.16 16.89
C GLU A 90 2.54 2.87 16.26
N ARG A 91 3.40 1.92 15.92
CA ARG A 91 2.99 0.63 15.34
C ARG A 91 2.22 -0.21 16.35
N ALA A 92 2.60 -0.17 17.62
CA ALA A 92 1.83 -0.83 18.67
C ALA A 92 0.38 -0.31 18.73
N ALA A 93 0.18 1.01 18.65
CA ALA A 93 -1.16 1.59 18.59
C ALA A 93 -1.97 1.09 17.38
N VAL A 94 -1.34 1.03 16.20
CA VAL A 94 -2.00 0.51 14.98
C VAL A 94 -2.40 -0.95 15.14
N VAL A 95 -1.50 -1.80 15.66
CA VAL A 95 -1.80 -3.22 15.89
C VAL A 95 -2.92 -3.37 16.91
N SER A 96 -2.87 -2.66 18.04
CA SER A 96 -3.92 -2.71 19.06
C SER A 96 -5.28 -2.28 18.51
N ILE A 97 -5.34 -1.22 17.69
CA ILE A 97 -6.59 -0.80 17.03
C ILE A 97 -7.08 -1.88 16.06
N ALA A 98 -6.19 -2.48 15.26
CA ALA A 98 -6.56 -3.53 14.30
C ALA A 98 -7.07 -4.80 14.98
N THR A 99 -6.51 -5.16 16.14
CA THR A 99 -6.99 -6.26 16.97
C THR A 99 -8.37 -5.94 17.55
N ALA A 100 -8.53 -4.80 18.23
CA ALA A 100 -9.82 -4.41 18.80
C ALA A 100 -10.93 -4.24 17.73
N LEU A 101 -10.57 -3.85 16.50
CA LEU A 101 -11.51 -3.80 15.38
C LEU A 101 -12.02 -5.19 14.97
N GLN A 102 -11.16 -6.22 15.02
CA GLN A 102 -11.52 -7.59 14.64
C GLN A 102 -12.30 -8.30 15.75
N GLU A 103 -11.92 -8.06 17.00
CA GLU A 103 -12.49 -8.76 18.16
C GLU A 103 -13.81 -8.13 18.63
N SER A 104 -13.90 -6.79 18.69
CA SER A 104 -15.10 -6.08 19.20
C SER A 104 -15.65 -5.01 18.27
N LYS A 105 -15.09 -4.79 17.08
CA LYS A 105 -15.41 -3.63 16.23
C LYS A 105 -15.20 -2.30 16.97
N LEU A 106 -14.22 -2.27 17.88
CA LEU A 106 -13.92 -1.13 18.76
C LEU A 106 -15.06 -0.78 19.74
N GLU A 107 -15.95 -1.72 20.05
CA GLU A 107 -16.95 -1.57 21.11
C GLU A 107 -16.36 -1.95 22.47
N ASN A 108 -16.65 -1.15 23.50
CA ASN A 108 -16.22 -1.49 24.86
C ASN A 108 -17.31 -2.33 25.52
N LEU A 109 -17.09 -3.64 25.60
CA LEU A 109 -18.07 -4.60 26.11
C LEU A 109 -18.22 -4.57 27.66
N GLY A 110 -17.42 -3.77 28.36
CA GLY A 110 -17.48 -3.62 29.81
C GLY A 110 -17.16 -4.91 30.57
N HIS A 111 -17.53 -4.99 31.86
CA HIS A 111 -17.48 -6.27 32.58
C HIS A 111 -18.78 -7.03 32.27
N LEU A 112 -18.70 -8.27 31.76
CA LEU A 112 -19.88 -9.12 31.55
C LEU A 112 -20.25 -9.97 32.80
N GLY A 113 -19.60 -9.72 33.93
CA GLY A 113 -19.91 -10.31 35.24
C GLY A 113 -19.11 -11.58 35.54
N ASP A 114 -19.33 -12.15 36.72
CA ASP A 114 -18.55 -13.28 37.25
C ASP A 114 -18.70 -14.59 36.46
N ARG A 115 -19.69 -14.66 35.56
CA ARG A 115 -19.91 -15.79 34.63
C ARG A 115 -19.30 -15.58 33.25
N ASN A 116 -18.59 -14.48 33.05
CA ASN A 116 -17.84 -14.25 31.84
C ASN A 116 -16.70 -15.28 31.75
N ASP A 117 -16.89 -16.32 30.95
CA ASP A 117 -15.96 -17.43 30.75
C ASP A 117 -14.79 -17.07 29.82
N HIS A 118 -14.51 -15.78 29.70
CA HIS A 118 -13.19 -15.22 29.46
C HIS A 118 -12.36 -15.77 28.29
N ASP A 119 -13.00 -16.18 27.19
CA ASP A 119 -12.29 -16.43 25.95
C ASP A 119 -12.21 -15.19 25.02
N SER A 120 -13.15 -14.23 25.08
CA SER A 120 -13.00 -12.91 24.43
C SER A 120 -13.78 -11.79 25.14
N GLN A 121 -13.06 -10.74 25.58
CA GLN A 121 -13.62 -9.45 26.03
C GLN A 121 -13.13 -8.35 25.08
N GLY A 122 -13.49 -8.54 23.81
CA GLY A 122 -13.30 -7.57 22.73
C GLY A 122 -11.90 -7.29 22.23
#